data_AF-A0AAU6MF90-F1
#
_entry.id   AF-A0AAU6MF90-F1
#
_cell.length_a   1.000
_cell.length_b   1.000
_cell.length_c   1.000
_cell.angle_alpha   90.00
_cell.angle_beta   90.00
_cell.angle_gamma   90.00
#
_symmetry.space_group_name_H-M   'P 1'
#
loop_
_entity.id
_entity.type
_entity.pdbx_description
1 polymer ?
#
loop_
_entity_poly.entity_id
_entity_poly.type
_entity_poly.pdbx_seq_one_letter_code
_entity_poly.pdbx_strand_id
1 'polypeptide(L)'
;MEWYWWVLIIFWTGGFGWAVDNARTALRNRHARRLELLDAARQERLALEAANRPPEPICGCTHHLAKHDKQGKCHERIEVPTAWDEAKKPVRFESGQCNCQQYVGPQPLSQVYAEDLTDLA
;
A
#
# COMPACT_ATOMS: atom_id res chain seq x y z
N MET A 1 54.38 15.26 -27.62
CA MET A 1 53.52 16.06 -28.53
C MET A 1 52.44 15.22 -29.23
N GLU A 2 52.43 13.89 -29.09
CA GLU A 2 51.47 12.99 -29.79
C GLU A 2 50.09 12.82 -29.14
N TRP A 3 49.90 13.24 -27.88
CA TRP A 3 48.66 12.95 -27.14
C TRP A 3 47.45 13.77 -27.63
N TYR A 4 47.69 14.95 -28.20
CA TYR A 4 46.63 15.81 -28.76
C TYR A 4 45.97 15.19 -30.00
N TRP A 5 46.70 14.39 -30.78
CA TRP A 5 46.12 13.67 -31.94
C TRP A 5 45.09 12.63 -31.52
N TRP A 6 45.31 11.92 -30.42
CA TRP A 6 44.33 10.97 -29.87
C TRP A 6 43.04 11.65 -29.39
N VAL A 7 43.16 12.83 -28.77
CA VAL A 7 42.00 13.63 -28.36
C VAL A 7 41.21 14.12 -29.59
N LEU A 8 41.91 14.61 -30.62
CA LEU A 8 41.30 15.05 -31.86
C LEU A 8 40.61 13.90 -32.62
N ILE A 9 41.19 12.69 -32.61
CA ILE A 9 40.58 11.50 -33.21
C ILE A 9 39.28 11.15 -32.48
N ILE A 10 39.26 11.09 -31.14
CA ILE A 10 38.04 10.81 -30.37
C ILE A 10 36.95 11.88 -30.61
N PHE A 11 37.37 13.13 -30.75
CA PHE A 11 36.48 14.25 -31.05
C PHE A 11 35.90 14.18 -32.47
N TRP A 12 36.73 13.91 -33.49
CA TRP A 12 36.30 13.81 -34.90
C TRP A 12 35.52 12.53 -35.22
N THR A 13 35.84 11.42 -34.56
CA THR A 13 35.13 10.13 -34.74
C THR A 13 33.80 10.06 -34.00
N GLY A 14 33.37 11.16 -33.35
CA GLY A 14 32.04 11.24 -32.75
C GLY A 14 31.87 10.46 -31.44
N GLY A 15 32.96 10.05 -30.78
CA GLY A 15 32.90 9.28 -29.53
C GLY A 15 32.13 10.00 -28.42
N PHE A 16 32.17 11.34 -28.40
CA PHE A 16 31.39 12.15 -27.47
C PHE A 16 29.88 12.18 -27.80
N GLY A 17 29.52 12.16 -29.09
CA GLY A 17 28.11 12.12 -29.53
C GLY A 17 27.44 10.82 -29.13
N TRP A 18 28.11 9.68 -29.37
CA TRP A 18 27.62 8.37 -28.98
C TRP A 18 27.38 8.26 -27.46
N ALA A 19 28.29 8.78 -26.63
CA ALA A 19 28.13 8.77 -25.17
C ALA A 19 26.95 9.62 -24.71
N VAL A 20 26.75 10.81 -25.29
CA VAL A 20 25.63 11.70 -24.98
C VAL A 20 24.30 11.09 -25.42
N ASP A 21 24.25 10.47 -26.60
CA ASP A 21 23.03 9.86 -27.13
C ASP A 21 22.64 8.59 -26.36
N ASN A 22 23.61 7.79 -25.92
CA ASN A 22 23.36 6.67 -25.01
C ASN A 22 22.80 7.15 -23.66
N ALA A 23 23.38 8.20 -23.08
CA ALA A 23 22.89 8.78 -21.83
C ALA A 23 21.46 9.34 -21.97
N ARG A 24 21.17 10.05 -23.06
CA ARG A 24 19.81 10.55 -23.37
C ARG A 24 18.82 9.41 -23.55
N THR A 25 19.21 8.35 -24.25
CA THR A 25 18.37 7.18 -24.47
C THR A 25 18.07 6.44 -23.17
N ALA A 26 19.08 6.25 -22.31
CA ALA A 26 18.90 5.65 -20.99
C ALA A 26 17.95 6.46 -20.09
N LEU A 27 18.09 7.80 -20.09
CA LEU A 27 17.19 8.70 -19.36
C LEU A 27 15.76 8.65 -19.89
N ARG A 28 15.57 8.65 -21.22
CA ARG A 28 14.25 8.49 -21.86
C ARG A 28 13.60 7.17 -21.49
N ASN A 29 14.33 6.06 -21.58
CA ASN A 29 13.82 4.75 -21.21
C ASN A 29 13.44 4.67 -19.73
N ARG A 30 14.24 5.28 -18.84
CA ARG A 30 13.91 5.37 -17.41
C ARG A 30 12.65 6.21 -17.18
N HIS A 31 12.51 7.32 -17.90
CA HIS A 31 11.34 8.19 -17.80
C HIS A 31 10.08 7.48 -18.30
N ALA A 32 10.15 6.82 -19.46
CA ALA A 32 9.04 6.03 -20.01
C ALA A 32 8.57 4.95 -19.03
N ARG A 33 9.50 4.14 -18.49
CA ARG A 33 9.17 3.13 -17.46
C ARG A 33 8.54 3.74 -16.22
N ARG A 34 8.99 4.93 -15.80
CA ARG A 34 8.41 5.61 -14.65
C ARG A 34 6.99 6.09 -14.93
N LEU A 35 6.72 6.58 -16.14
CA LEU A 35 5.37 6.95 -16.56
C LEU A 35 4.45 5.73 -16.60
N GLU A 36 4.90 4.61 -17.19
CA GLU A 36 4.14 3.34 -17.22
C GLU A 36 3.74 2.87 -15.81
N LEU A 37 4.66 2.92 -14.84
CA LEU A 37 4.36 2.58 -13.44
C LEU A 37 3.34 3.52 -12.80
N LEU A 38 3.42 4.82 -13.09
CA LEU A 38 2.47 5.80 -12.57
C LEU A 38 1.08 5.62 -13.18
N ASP A 39 1.00 5.31 -14.47
CA ASP A 39 -0.26 5.04 -15.15
C ASP A 39 -0.89 3.73 -14.67
N ALA A 40 -0.10 2.68 -14.45
CA ALA A 40 -0.59 1.43 -13.85
C ALA A 40 -1.17 1.67 -12.44
N ALA A 41 -0.47 2.43 -11.59
CA ALA A 41 -0.97 2.78 -10.26
C ALA A 41 -2.24 3.66 -10.30
N ARG A 42 -2.34 4.57 -11.29
CA ARG A 42 -3.56 5.36 -11.52
C ARG A 42 -4.73 4.46 -11.94
N GLN A 43 -4.50 3.51 -12.84
CA GLN A 43 -5.54 2.57 -13.28
C GLN A 43 -6.03 1.71 -12.13
N GLU A 44 -5.13 1.21 -11.27
CA GLU A 44 -5.51 0.46 -10.06
C GLU A 44 -6.40 1.29 -9.14
N ARG A 45 -6.05 2.56 -8.88
CA ARG A 45 -6.90 3.47 -8.09
C ARG A 45 -8.26 3.70 -8.71
N LEU A 46 -8.32 3.98 -10.01
CA LEU A 46 -9.59 4.17 -10.72
C LEU A 46 -10.46 2.90 -10.68
N ALA A 47 -9.85 1.72 -10.78
CA ALA A 47 -10.56 0.46 -10.67
C ALA A 47 -11.11 0.24 -9.25
N LEU A 48 -10.35 0.58 -8.21
CA LEU A 48 -10.81 0.54 -6.81
C LEU A 48 -11.95 1.53 -6.55
N GLU A 49 -11.83 2.75 -7.06
CA GLU A 49 -12.87 3.78 -6.96
C GLU A 49 -14.15 3.36 -7.71
N ALA A 50 -14.02 2.85 -8.94
CA ALA A 50 -15.15 2.35 -9.73
C ALA A 50 -15.83 1.15 -9.06
N ALA A 51 -15.06 0.28 -8.39
CA ALA A 51 -15.60 -0.84 -7.64
C ALA A 51 -16.40 -0.42 -6.41
N ASN A 52 -16.33 0.85 -5.97
CA ASN A 52 -16.97 1.38 -4.75
C ASN A 52 -16.76 0.46 -3.52
N ARG A 53 -15.66 -0.30 -3.50
CA ARG A 53 -15.40 -1.27 -2.45
C ARG A 53 -14.77 -0.51 -1.28
N PRO A 54 -15.44 -0.37 -0.13
CA PRO A 54 -14.78 0.19 1.04
C PRO A 54 -13.56 -0.68 1.36
N PRO A 55 -12.41 -0.09 1.74
CA PRO A 55 -11.25 -0.87 2.15
C PRO A 55 -11.68 -1.82 3.27
N GLU A 56 -11.36 -3.11 3.13
CA GLU A 56 -11.70 -4.08 4.16
C GLU A 56 -10.96 -3.68 5.45
N PRO A 57 -11.67 -3.39 6.55
CA PRO A 57 -11.02 -3.05 7.80
C PRO A 57 -10.34 -4.31 8.35
N ILE A 58 -9.05 -4.49 8.04
CA ILE A 58 -8.27 -5.60 8.59
C ILE A 58 -7.87 -5.24 10.02
N CYS A 59 -8.77 -5.54 10.95
CA CYS A 59 -8.46 -5.66 12.36
C CYS A 59 -8.31 -7.16 12.63
N GLY A 60 -7.12 -7.64 13.03
CA GLY A 60 -6.85 -9.09 13.20
C GLY A 60 -7.75 -9.80 14.24
N CYS A 61 -8.54 -9.04 14.98
CA CYS A 61 -9.47 -9.45 16.04
C CYS A 61 -10.94 -9.13 15.68
N THR A 62 -11.23 -8.66 14.46
CA THR A 62 -12.57 -8.37 13.89
C THR A 62 -13.51 -7.47 14.71
N HIS A 63 -12.99 -6.72 15.68
CA HIS A 63 -13.78 -5.79 16.50
C HIS A 63 -13.81 -4.38 15.92
N HIS A 64 -14.92 -3.67 16.16
CA HIS A 64 -15.14 -2.31 15.67
C HIS A 64 -14.13 -1.30 16.28
N LEU A 65 -13.79 -0.24 15.54
CA LEU A 65 -12.89 0.82 16.02
C LEU A 65 -13.38 1.44 17.35
N ALA A 66 -14.70 1.51 17.54
CA ALA A 66 -15.35 1.99 18.76
C ALA A 66 -14.97 1.22 20.04
N LYS A 67 -14.41 0.01 19.91
CA LYS A 67 -13.93 -0.81 21.03
C LYS A 67 -12.49 -0.49 21.44
N HIS A 68 -11.87 0.53 20.86
CA HIS A 68 -10.50 0.93 21.15
C HIS A 68 -10.46 2.27 21.89
N ASP A 69 -9.50 2.42 22.80
CA ASP A 69 -9.17 3.72 23.38
C ASP A 69 -8.38 4.62 22.40
N LYS A 70 -8.09 5.84 22.84
CA LYS A 70 -7.26 6.79 22.08
C LYS A 70 -5.81 6.31 21.89
N GLN A 71 -5.34 5.32 22.64
CA GLN A 71 -3.98 4.78 22.58
C GLN A 71 -3.87 3.53 21.70
N GLY A 72 -4.97 2.96 21.18
CA GLY A 72 -4.94 1.73 20.38
C GLY A 72 -5.35 0.46 21.09
N LYS A 73 -5.68 0.50 22.39
CA LYS A 73 -5.97 -0.71 23.16
C LYS A 73 -7.41 -1.15 22.97
N CYS A 74 -7.61 -2.40 22.54
CA CYS A 74 -8.93 -3.01 22.45
C CYS A 74 -9.48 -3.36 23.84
N HIS A 75 -10.73 -2.97 24.12
CA HIS A 75 -11.44 -3.26 25.38
C HIS A 75 -12.31 -4.52 25.33
N GLU A 76 -12.43 -5.16 24.17
CA GLU A 76 -13.29 -6.33 23.98
C GLU A 76 -12.65 -7.63 24.52
N ARG A 77 -13.50 -8.58 24.94
CA ARG A 77 -13.07 -9.91 25.38
C ARG A 77 -13.16 -10.91 24.23
N ILE A 78 -12.12 -11.73 24.06
CA ILE A 78 -12.05 -12.78 23.04
C ILE A 78 -11.84 -14.15 23.69
N GLU A 79 -12.11 -15.19 22.92
CA GLU A 79 -11.70 -16.55 23.26
C GLU A 79 -10.20 -16.72 22.96
N VAL A 80 -9.41 -16.87 24.02
CA VAL A 80 -7.96 -17.09 23.94
C VAL A 80 -7.70 -18.57 24.16
N PRO A 81 -6.95 -19.26 23.28
CA PRO A 81 -6.56 -20.64 23.53
C PRO A 81 -5.61 -20.71 24.73
N THR A 82 -5.90 -21.60 25.68
CA THR A 82 -5.11 -21.79 26.91
C THR A 82 -4.44 -23.14 27.01
N ALA A 83 -4.83 -24.09 26.17
CA ALA A 83 -4.19 -25.40 26.08
C ALA A 83 -4.09 -25.83 24.60
N TRP A 84 -3.01 -26.53 24.28
CA TRP A 84 -2.68 -27.02 22.95
C TRP A 84 -2.37 -28.51 22.99
N ASP A 85 -2.75 -29.24 21.94
CA ASP A 85 -2.35 -30.63 21.74
C ASP A 85 -0.91 -30.75 21.19
N GLU A 86 -0.45 -31.98 20.97
CA GLU A 86 0.87 -32.27 20.38
C GLU A 86 1.02 -31.70 18.95
N ALA A 87 -0.09 -31.52 18.23
CA ALA A 87 -0.13 -30.93 16.90
C ALA A 87 -0.28 -29.40 16.91
N LYS A 88 -0.17 -28.75 18.08
CA LYS A 88 -0.37 -27.30 18.31
C LYS A 88 -1.78 -26.80 17.93
N LYS A 89 -2.77 -27.68 17.91
CA LYS A 89 -4.18 -27.26 17.80
C LYS A 89 -4.69 -26.89 19.19
N PRO A 90 -5.44 -25.79 19.31
CA PRO A 90 -6.02 -25.40 20.58
C PRO A 90 -7.12 -26.37 21.00
N VAL A 91 -7.04 -26.87 22.24
CA VAL A 91 -8.02 -27.82 22.81
C VAL A 91 -8.90 -27.18 23.88
N ARG A 92 -8.51 -26.02 24.40
CA ARG A 92 -9.27 -25.26 25.40
C ARG A 92 -9.18 -23.78 25.12
N PHE A 93 -10.29 -23.08 25.28
CA PHE A 93 -10.41 -21.64 25.16
C PHE A 93 -10.91 -21.05 26.47
N GLU A 94 -10.40 -19.87 26.82
CA GLU A 94 -10.88 -19.08 27.95
C GLU A 94 -11.11 -17.64 27.51
N SER A 95 -11.99 -16.95 28.24
CA SER A 95 -12.27 -15.54 27.97
C SER A 95 -11.07 -14.69 28.42
N GLY A 96 -10.39 -14.05 27.47
CA GLY A 96 -9.25 -13.17 27.70
C GLY A 96 -9.45 -11.78 27.09
N GLN A 97 -8.58 -10.83 27.46
CA GLN A 97 -8.57 -9.51 26.85
C GLN A 97 -7.98 -9.59 25.44
N CYS A 98 -8.58 -8.89 24.49
CA CYS A 98 -8.01 -8.79 23.15
C CYS A 98 -6.68 -8.00 23.16
N ASN A 99 -5.63 -8.58 22.56
CA ASN A 99 -4.28 -7.99 22.50
C ASN A 99 -3.98 -7.27 21.17
N CYS A 100 -5.00 -6.97 20.35
CA CYS A 100 -4.78 -6.26 19.10
C CYS A 100 -4.49 -4.76 19.32
N GLN A 101 -3.60 -4.22 18.48
CA GLN A 101 -3.06 -2.85 18.59
C GLN A 101 -3.82 -1.81 17.74
N GLN A 102 -5.14 -2.02 17.55
CA GLN A 102 -6.00 -1.19 16.68
C GLN A 102 -5.64 -1.24 15.18
N TYR A 103 -6.62 -0.92 14.35
CA TYR A 103 -6.42 -0.66 12.93
C TYR A 103 -5.54 0.58 12.70
N VAL A 104 -4.50 0.43 11.89
CA VAL A 104 -3.62 1.52 11.42
C VAL A 104 -3.82 1.69 9.93
N GLY A 105 -4.69 2.63 9.55
CA GLY A 105 -4.97 2.95 8.15
C GLY A 105 -5.89 4.17 8.04
N PRO A 106 -6.25 4.60 6.82
CA PRO A 106 -7.17 5.71 6.63
C PRO A 106 -8.50 5.42 7.33
N GLN A 107 -9.10 6.45 7.96
CA GLN A 107 -10.34 6.28 8.69
C GLN A 107 -11.39 5.57 7.79
N PRO A 108 -11.90 4.39 8.18
CA PRO A 108 -12.95 3.75 7.41
C PRO A 108 -14.15 4.69 7.36
N LEU A 109 -14.74 4.84 6.17
CA LEU A 109 -15.91 5.70 5.97
C LEU A 109 -16.98 5.33 7.01
N SER A 110 -17.38 6.30 7.82
CA SER A 110 -18.46 6.10 8.78
C SER A 110 -19.74 5.81 8.00
N GLN A 111 -20.34 4.64 8.21
CA GLN A 111 -21.70 4.40 7.77
C GLN A 111 -22.61 5.28 8.64
N VAL A 112 -23.05 6.40 8.08
CA VAL A 112 -24.12 7.21 8.66
C VAL A 112 -25.43 6.70 8.11
N TYR A 113 -26.36 6.35 9.01
CA TYR A 113 -27.74 6.08 8.62
C TYR A 113 -28.33 7.39 8.08
N ALA A 114 -28.72 7.38 6.80
CA ALA A 114 -29.56 8.42 6.24
C ALA A 114 -31.01 8.05 6.56
N GLU A 115 -31.72 8.93 7.26
CA GLU A 115 -33.15 8.77 7.50
C GLU A 115 -33.88 8.72 6.14
N ASP A 116 -34.92 7.88 6.05
CA ASP A 116 -35.75 7.83 4.85
C ASP A 116 -36.38 9.21 4.60
N LEU A 117 -36.28 9.70 3.36
CA LEU A 117 -36.97 10.91 2.93
C LEU A 117 -38.48 10.61 2.87
N THR A 118 -39.15 10.75 4.01
CA THR A 118 -40.61 10.70 4.06
C THR A 118 -41.15 12.06 3.62
N ASP A 119 -41.29 12.24 2.31
CA ASP A 119 -42.21 13.25 1.79
C ASP A 119 -43.63 12.79 2.10
N LEU A 120 -44.11 13.12 3.30
CA LEU A 120 -45.53 13.10 3.60
C LEU A 120 -46.17 14.29 2.86
N ALA A 121 -46.58 14.02 1.62
CA ALA A 121 -47.47 14.89 0.84
C ALA A 121 -48.89 14.92 1.44
#